data_AF-A0A7S7LXT7-F1
#
_entry.id   AF-A0A7S7LXT7-F1
#
_cell.length_a   1.000
_cell.length_b   1.000
_cell.length_c   1.000
_cell.angle_alpha   90.00
_cell.angle_beta   90.00
_cell.angle_gamma   90.00
#
_symmetry.space_group_name_H-M   'P 1'
#
loop_
_entity.id
_entity.type
_entity.pdbx_description
1 polymer ?
#
loop_
_entity_poly.entity_id
_entity_poly.type
_entity_poly.pdbx_seq_one_letter_code
_entity_poly.pdbx_strand_id
1 'polypeptide(L)'
;MRKGFTLIEMLISVTILSIMMVFLYKSYASLNNSNDFLEKELNTIKSQQLRKKIIFLDFSLAINKKINIINQDPHVDVVFMQSSNSFHRKHNPYIAYIVKESKLYRLESLQEFKEYPLNRDSVFSVDYLGEVDSFRVYKSKDNLKEAYLIHVEFKKADEILLKVKVLED
;
A
#
# COMPACT_ATOMS: atom_id res chain seq x y z
N MET A 1 34.26 -32.71 53.37
CA MET A 1 34.85 -32.93 52.02
C MET A 1 33.73 -32.85 51.00
N ARG A 2 33.79 -31.90 50.05
CA ARG A 2 32.82 -31.83 48.95
C ARG A 2 33.07 -33.05 48.05
N LYS A 3 32.06 -33.92 47.86
CA LYS A 3 32.17 -35.04 46.91
C LYS A 3 32.27 -34.44 45.50
N GLY A 4 33.39 -34.67 44.82
CA GLY A 4 33.56 -34.28 43.43
C GLY A 4 32.65 -35.11 42.53
N PHE A 5 32.24 -34.53 41.40
CA PHE A 5 31.52 -35.25 40.36
C PHE A 5 32.32 -36.47 39.92
N THR A 6 31.63 -37.60 39.74
CA THR A 6 32.25 -38.79 39.17
C THR A 6 32.45 -38.61 37.66
N LEU A 7 33.45 -39.30 37.10
CA LEU A 7 33.76 -39.24 35.67
C LEU A 7 32.54 -39.61 34.80
N ILE A 8 31.73 -40.57 35.26
CA ILE A 8 30.52 -41.03 34.56
C ILE A 8 29.43 -39.95 34.54
N GLU A 9 29.20 -39.25 35.66
CA GLU A 9 28.23 -38.15 35.73
C GLU A 9 28.65 -36.99 34.83
N MET A 10 29.95 -36.72 34.70
CA MET A 10 30.46 -35.70 33.78
C MET A 10 30.19 -36.09 32.32
N LEU A 11 30.40 -37.35 31.95
CA LEU A 11 30.20 -37.85 30.59
C LEU A 11 28.72 -37.82 30.19
N ILE A 12 27.82 -38.24 31.10
CA ILE A 12 26.37 -38.13 30.92
C ILE A 12 25.97 -36.66 30.74
N SER A 13 26.51 -35.76 31.56
CA SER A 13 26.20 -34.32 31.51
C SER A 13 26.62 -33.68 30.18
N VAL A 14 27.82 -33.98 29.67
CA VAL A 14 28.30 -33.49 28.36
C VAL A 14 27.45 -34.04 27.21
N THR A 15 27.02 -35.30 27.31
CA THR A 15 26.16 -35.93 26.29
C THR A 15 24.80 -35.25 26.23
N ILE A 16 24.16 -35.03 27.39
CA ILE A 16 22.88 -34.31 27.49
C ILE A 16 23.03 -32.88 26.94
N LEU A 17 24.10 -32.17 27.33
CA LEU A 17 24.37 -30.82 26.84
C LEU A 17 24.54 -30.78 25.32
N SER A 18 25.23 -31.77 24.74
CA SER A 18 25.43 -31.86 23.29
C SER A 18 24.10 -32.05 22.55
N ILE A 19 23.22 -32.91 23.07
CA ILE A 19 21.87 -33.10 22.53
C ILE A 19 21.07 -31.80 22.64
N MET A 20 21.11 -31.13 23.79
CA MET A 20 20.42 -29.84 23.99
C MET A 20 20.89 -28.76 23.02
N MET A 21 22.21 -28.66 22.76
CA MET A 21 22.77 -27.70 21.83
C MET A 21 22.24 -27.88 20.40
N VAL A 22 22.06 -29.12 19.94
CA VAL A 22 21.48 -29.39 18.62
C VAL A 22 20.03 -28.91 18.54
N PHE A 23 19.23 -29.14 19.59
CA PHE A 23 17.86 -28.63 19.64
C PHE A 23 17.80 -27.11 19.67
N LEU A 24 18.66 -26.47 20.48
CA LEU A 24 18.72 -25.01 20.57
C LEU A 24 19.10 -24.38 19.23
N TYR A 25 20.07 -24.95 18.52
CA TYR A 25 20.47 -24.46 17.21
C TYR A 25 19.32 -24.56 16.19
N LYS A 26 18.60 -25.69 16.18
CA LYS A 26 17.42 -25.86 15.31
C LYS A 26 16.31 -24.87 15.65
N SER A 27 16.01 -24.68 16.94
CA SER A 27 15.01 -23.72 17.40
C SER A 27 15.38 -22.29 17.02
N TYR A 28 16.66 -21.91 17.17
CA TYR A 28 17.15 -20.59 16.79
C TYR A 28 17.01 -20.35 15.27
N ALA A 29 17.44 -21.31 14.45
CA ALA A 29 17.29 -21.21 12.99
C ALA A 29 15.80 -21.10 12.58
N SER A 30 14.92 -21.88 13.22
CA SER A 30 13.48 -21.81 12.99
C SER A 30 12.88 -20.46 13.37
N LEU A 31 13.29 -19.90 14.51
CA LEU A 31 12.87 -18.56 14.95
C LEU A 31 13.34 -17.47 13.98
N ASN A 32 14.58 -17.54 13.50
CA ASN A 32 15.09 -16.56 12.54
C ASN A 32 14.30 -16.59 11.22
N ASN A 33 14.05 -17.79 10.67
CA ASN A 33 13.23 -17.93 9.47
C ASN A 33 11.79 -17.42 9.67
N SER A 34 11.23 -17.66 10.85
CA SER A 34 9.89 -17.18 11.20
C SER A 34 9.86 -15.65 11.27
N ASN A 35 10.88 -15.02 11.86
CA ASN A 35 10.99 -13.56 11.92
C ASN A 35 11.11 -12.95 10.52
N ASP A 36 11.96 -13.51 9.66
CA ASP A 36 12.12 -13.04 8.27
C ASP A 36 10.81 -13.15 7.48
N PHE A 37 10.04 -14.22 7.70
CA PHE A 37 8.72 -14.38 7.10
C PHE A 37 7.73 -13.33 7.62
N LEU A 38 7.65 -13.15 8.94
CA LEU A 38 6.75 -12.17 9.55
C LEU A 38 7.08 -10.74 9.13
N GLU A 39 8.36 -10.38 9.01
CA GLU A 39 8.78 -9.06 8.55
C GLU A 39 8.32 -8.79 7.11
N LYS A 40 8.47 -9.78 6.22
CA LYS A 40 8.00 -9.67 4.83
C LYS A 40 6.48 -9.51 4.75
N GLU A 41 5.75 -10.28 5.54
CA GLU A 41 4.29 -10.20 5.59
C GLU A 41 3.82 -8.84 6.13
N LEU A 42 4.43 -8.37 7.22
CA LEU A 42 4.15 -7.06 7.81
C LEU A 42 4.42 -5.92 6.82
N ASN A 43 5.54 -5.96 6.10
CA ASN A 43 5.86 -4.96 5.09
C ASN A 43 4.85 -4.96 3.93
N THR A 44 4.38 -6.14 3.53
CA THR A 44 3.36 -6.29 2.49
C THR A 44 2.04 -5.66 2.94
N ILE A 45 1.53 -6.05 4.12
CA ILE A 45 0.31 -5.50 4.72
C ILE A 45 0.42 -3.98 4.90
N LYS A 46 1.55 -3.49 5.42
CA LYS A 46 1.80 -2.05 5.61
C LYS A 46 1.72 -1.30 4.28
N SER A 47 2.32 -1.84 3.22
CA SER A 47 2.28 -1.23 1.89
C SER A 47 0.85 -1.18 1.33
N GLN A 48 0.06 -2.25 1.51
CA GLN A 48 -1.34 -2.32 1.10
C GLN A 48 -2.19 -1.29 1.84
N GLN A 49 -2.04 -1.21 3.17
CA GLN A 49 -2.76 -0.26 4.01
C GLN A 49 -2.40 1.18 3.65
N LEU A 50 -1.12 1.43 3.34
CA LEU A 50 -0.68 2.75 2.89
C LEU A 50 -1.39 3.13 1.57
N ARG A 51 -1.41 2.24 0.56
CA ARG A 51 -2.12 2.49 -0.72
C ARG A 51 -3.61 2.75 -0.51
N LYS A 52 -4.27 1.94 0.32
CA LYS A 52 -5.69 2.11 0.68
C LYS A 52 -5.93 3.46 1.34
N LYS A 53 -5.10 3.82 2.32
CA LYS A 53 -5.18 5.10 3.03
C LYS A 53 -4.98 6.29 2.09
N ILE A 54 -4.02 6.21 1.19
CA ILE A 54 -3.73 7.24 0.18
C ILE A 54 -4.96 7.53 -0.67
N ILE A 55 -5.50 6.49 -1.31
CA ILE A 55 -6.66 6.61 -2.19
C ILE A 55 -7.87 7.09 -1.38
N PHE A 56 -8.10 6.52 -0.20
CA PHE A 56 -9.19 6.93 0.66
C PHE A 56 -9.12 8.43 1.00
N LEU A 57 -7.96 8.91 1.46
CA LEU A 57 -7.78 10.30 1.87
C LEU A 57 -7.92 11.27 0.70
N ASP A 58 -7.30 10.97 -0.44
CA ASP A 58 -7.38 11.80 -1.64
C ASP A 58 -8.85 12.04 -2.06
N PHE A 59 -9.67 10.98 -2.09
CA PHE A 59 -11.08 11.05 -2.46
C PHE A 59 -11.96 11.63 -1.35
N SER A 60 -11.69 11.32 -0.08
CA SER A 60 -12.49 11.85 1.03
C SER A 60 -12.28 13.34 1.21
N LEU A 61 -11.08 13.83 0.93
CA LEU A 61 -10.68 15.23 1.06
C LEU A 61 -10.69 15.96 -0.28
N ALA A 62 -11.47 15.47 -1.25
CA ALA A 62 -11.61 16.09 -2.54
C ALA A 62 -12.33 17.44 -2.42
N ILE A 63 -11.63 18.51 -2.78
CA ILE A 63 -12.11 19.88 -2.63
C ILE A 63 -13.19 20.17 -3.67
N ASN A 64 -14.19 20.98 -3.30
CA ASN A 64 -15.30 21.40 -4.16
C ASN A 64 -16.14 20.24 -4.72
N LYS A 65 -15.99 19.01 -4.20
CA LYS A 65 -16.73 17.81 -4.66
C LYS A 65 -16.59 17.56 -6.18
N LYS A 66 -15.52 18.09 -6.81
CA LYS A 66 -15.26 17.97 -8.25
C LYS A 66 -14.19 16.90 -8.50
N ILE A 67 -14.65 15.72 -8.87
CA ILE A 67 -13.81 14.63 -9.36
C ILE A 67 -14.19 14.39 -10.82
N ASN A 68 -13.24 14.63 -11.72
CA ASN A 68 -13.40 14.37 -13.14
C ASN A 68 -12.88 12.95 -13.45
N ILE A 69 -13.71 12.14 -14.09
CA ILE A 69 -13.41 10.74 -14.41
C ILE A 69 -13.52 10.58 -15.92
N ILE A 70 -12.39 10.32 -16.56
CA ILE A 70 -12.29 10.08 -18.00
C ILE A 70 -12.17 8.58 -18.20
N ASN A 71 -13.17 7.97 -18.83
CA ASN A 71 -13.16 6.55 -19.13
C ASN A 71 -12.28 6.34 -20.36
N GLN A 72 -11.05 5.87 -20.16
CA GLN A 72 -10.12 5.61 -21.26
C GLN A 72 -10.50 4.30 -21.97
N ASP A 73 -10.78 3.25 -21.20
CA ASP A 73 -11.21 1.94 -21.69
C ASP A 73 -12.11 1.22 -20.65
N PRO A 74 -12.60 -0.01 -20.92
CA PRO A 74 -13.46 -0.74 -19.99
C PRO A 74 -12.82 -1.10 -18.63
N HIS A 75 -11.49 -1.09 -18.51
CA HIS A 75 -10.76 -1.49 -17.30
C HIS A 75 -9.99 -0.33 -16.65
N VAL A 76 -9.80 0.78 -17.36
CA VAL A 76 -8.97 1.90 -16.91
C VAL A 76 -9.71 3.23 -17.04
N ASP A 77 -9.83 3.92 -15.90
CA ASP A 77 -10.22 5.31 -15.80
C ASP A 77 -9.00 6.21 -15.57
N VAL A 78 -9.06 7.44 -16.06
CA VAL A 78 -8.16 8.53 -15.66
C VAL A 78 -8.94 9.47 -14.77
N VAL A 79 -8.39 9.81 -13.61
CA VAL A 79 -9.10 10.63 -12.62
C VAL A 79 -8.32 11.90 -12.34
N PHE A 80 -9.01 13.03 -12.36
CA PHE A 80 -8.48 14.34 -11.97
C PHE A 80 -9.33 14.93 -10.85
N MET A 81 -8.67 15.47 -9.84
CA MET A 81 -9.34 16.16 -8.74
C MET A 81 -8.39 17.13 -8.05
N GLN A 82 -8.93 18.00 -7.21
CA GLN A 82 -8.16 18.75 -6.24
C GLN A 82 -8.42 18.15 -4.86
N SER A 83 -7.39 17.98 -4.03
CA SER A 83 -7.52 17.42 -2.68
C SER A 83 -6.70 18.22 -1.69
N SER A 84 -7.10 18.26 -0.42
CA SER A 84 -6.24 18.80 0.65
C SER A 84 -5.15 17.82 1.09
N ASN A 85 -5.22 16.54 0.65
CA ASN A 85 -4.18 15.55 0.90
C ASN A 85 -2.97 15.76 -0.05
N SER A 86 -1.78 15.90 0.52
CA SER A 86 -0.53 16.10 -0.24
C SER A 86 0.60 15.22 0.29
N PHE A 87 1.38 14.65 -0.62
CA PHE A 87 2.61 13.93 -0.26
C PHE A 87 3.83 14.82 -0.38
N HIS A 88 3.75 15.81 -1.26
CA HIS A 88 4.87 16.69 -1.60
C HIS A 88 4.75 18.05 -0.89
N ARG A 89 3.97 18.11 0.19
CA ARG A 89 3.72 19.31 1.02
C ARG A 89 3.23 20.52 0.23
N LYS A 90 2.46 20.25 -0.82
CA LYS A 90 1.77 21.26 -1.63
C LYS A 90 0.43 21.60 -0.95
N HIS A 91 0.06 22.87 -0.93
CA HIS A 91 -1.25 23.27 -0.41
C HIS A 91 -2.31 23.02 -1.48
N ASN A 92 -3.34 22.24 -1.14
CA ASN A 92 -4.48 21.90 -2.01
C ASN A 92 -4.07 21.49 -3.43
N PRO A 93 -3.20 20.47 -3.60
CA PRO A 93 -2.71 20.09 -4.90
C PRO A 93 -3.81 19.55 -5.80
N TYR A 94 -3.57 19.69 -7.10
CA TYR A 94 -4.26 18.94 -8.13
C TYR A 94 -3.61 17.56 -8.24
N ILE A 95 -4.44 16.53 -8.20
CA ILE A 95 -4.05 15.13 -8.23
C ILE A 95 -4.59 14.49 -9.50
N ALA A 96 -3.76 13.66 -10.13
CA ALA A 96 -4.19 12.77 -11.18
C ALA A 96 -3.89 11.31 -10.85
N TYR A 97 -4.80 10.41 -11.19
CA TYR A 97 -4.54 8.98 -11.24
C TYR A 97 -4.51 8.52 -12.70
N ILE A 98 -3.39 7.94 -13.11
CA ILE A 98 -3.16 7.51 -14.49
C ILE A 98 -2.53 6.12 -14.48
N VAL A 99 -3.06 5.22 -15.30
CA VAL A 99 -2.43 3.92 -15.59
C VAL A 99 -1.63 4.03 -16.89
N LYS A 100 -0.35 3.67 -16.84
CA LYS A 100 0.50 3.58 -18.03
C LYS A 100 1.33 2.30 -17.95
N GLU A 101 1.30 1.48 -19.00
CA GLU A 101 2.02 0.19 -19.06
C GLU A 101 1.71 -0.70 -17.84
N SER A 102 0.41 -0.86 -17.52
CA SER A 102 -0.08 -1.57 -16.33
C SER A 102 0.41 -1.02 -14.98
N LYS A 103 0.98 0.18 -14.92
CA LYS A 103 1.43 0.81 -13.67
C LYS A 103 0.52 1.97 -13.31
N LEU A 104 -0.01 1.95 -12.09
CA LEU A 104 -0.81 3.04 -11.54
C LEU A 104 0.12 4.10 -10.94
N TYR A 105 -0.02 5.33 -11.43
CA TYR A 105 0.68 6.49 -10.93
C TYR A 105 -0.31 7.47 -10.33
N ARG A 106 0.08 8.06 -9.19
CA ARG A 106 -0.52 9.26 -8.64
C ARG A 106 0.39 10.43 -8.98
N LEU A 107 -0.17 11.44 -9.61
CA LEU A 107 0.53 12.67 -9.96
C LEU A 107 0.05 13.79 -9.06
N GLU A 108 0.95 14.69 -8.68
CA GLU A 108 0.62 15.83 -7.83
C GLU A 108 1.20 17.13 -8.39
N SER A 109 0.34 18.12 -8.64
CA SER A 109 0.68 19.40 -9.27
C SER A 109 0.09 20.58 -8.49
N LEU A 110 0.72 21.76 -8.61
CA LEU A 110 0.13 23.03 -8.16
C LEU A 110 -0.84 23.59 -9.22
N GLN A 111 -0.76 23.11 -10.45
CA GLN A 111 -1.59 23.52 -11.58
C GLN A 111 -2.60 22.42 -11.91
N GLU A 112 -3.79 22.84 -12.32
CA GLU A 112 -4.87 21.94 -12.70
C GLU A 112 -4.53 21.10 -13.92
N PHE A 113 -4.84 19.80 -13.84
CA PHE A 113 -4.80 18.90 -14.99
C PHE A 113 -6.06 19.11 -15.84
N LYS A 114 -5.91 19.82 -16.96
CA LYS A 114 -7.04 20.20 -17.82
C LYS A 114 -7.45 19.11 -18.81
N GLU A 115 -6.50 18.27 -19.22
CA GLU A 115 -6.70 17.32 -20.30
C GLU A 115 -5.85 16.06 -20.12
N TYR A 116 -6.28 14.99 -20.79
CA TYR A 116 -5.52 13.77 -21.00
C TYR A 116 -5.48 13.46 -22.50
N PRO A 117 -4.32 13.13 -23.10
CA PRO A 117 -2.99 13.01 -22.50
C PRO A 117 -2.44 14.32 -21.93
N LEU A 118 -1.55 14.24 -20.94
CA LEU A 118 -0.98 15.43 -20.28
C LEU A 118 -0.08 16.22 -21.24
N ASN A 119 -0.13 17.55 -21.15
CA ASN A 119 0.78 18.44 -21.86
C ASN A 119 2.24 18.23 -21.36
N ARG A 120 3.22 18.28 -22.27
CA ARG A 120 4.65 18.16 -21.99
C ARG A 120 5.20 19.24 -21.06
N ASP A 121 4.57 20.41 -21.04
CA ASP A 121 5.00 21.53 -20.20
C ASP A 121 4.47 21.44 -18.76
N SER A 122 3.66 20.41 -18.45
CA SER A 122 3.07 20.22 -17.12
C SER A 122 4.13 19.81 -16.10
N VAL A 123 4.27 20.58 -15.02
CA VAL A 123 5.19 20.27 -13.93
C VAL A 123 4.45 19.58 -12.80
N PHE A 124 4.77 18.30 -12.55
CA PHE A 124 4.14 17.50 -11.50
C PHE A 124 5.13 16.54 -10.84
N SER A 125 4.81 16.16 -9.60
CA SER A 125 5.48 15.06 -8.89
C SER A 125 4.80 13.75 -9.26
N VAL A 126 5.56 12.65 -9.31
CA VAL A 126 5.05 11.32 -9.68
C VAL A 126 5.30 10.34 -8.55
N ASP A 127 4.23 9.66 -8.11
CA ASP A 127 4.31 8.57 -7.15
C ASP A 127 3.78 7.28 -7.79
N TYR A 128 4.61 6.23 -7.75
CA TYR A 128 4.23 4.91 -8.23
C TYR A 128 3.48 4.14 -7.14
N LEU A 129 2.27 3.65 -7.46
CA LEU A 129 1.44 2.92 -6.51
C LEU A 129 1.49 1.41 -6.70
N GLY A 130 1.78 0.91 -7.90
CA GLY A 130 1.85 -0.54 -8.15
C GLY A 130 1.42 -0.93 -9.56
N GLU A 131 1.59 -2.20 -9.89
CA GLU A 131 1.07 -2.77 -11.13
C GLU A 131 -0.39 -3.20 -10.96
N VAL A 132 -1.22 -2.81 -11.91
CA VAL A 132 -2.67 -3.02 -11.91
C VAL A 132 -3.15 -3.71 -13.18
N ASP A 133 -4.17 -4.53 -13.02
CA ASP A 133 -4.97 -5.09 -14.12
C ASP A 133 -6.16 -4.18 -14.43
N SER A 134 -6.76 -3.56 -13.41
CA SER A 134 -7.85 -2.59 -13.57
C SER A 134 -7.80 -1.45 -12.55
N PHE A 135 -8.27 -0.28 -12.97
CA PHE A 135 -8.48 0.89 -12.12
C PHE A 135 -9.75 1.60 -12.57
N ARG A 136 -10.80 1.51 -11.75
CA ARG A 136 -12.14 2.01 -12.05
C ARG A 136 -12.67 2.88 -10.93
N VAL A 137 -13.30 3.99 -11.29
CA VAL A 137 -13.98 4.88 -10.35
C VAL A 137 -15.40 5.13 -10.80
N TYR A 138 -16.34 4.82 -9.93
CA TYR A 138 -17.77 4.97 -10.19
C TYR A 138 -18.35 6.06 -9.29
N LYS A 139 -18.99 7.06 -9.90
CA LYS A 139 -19.76 8.06 -9.16
C LYS A 139 -21.15 7.48 -8.82
N SER A 140 -21.59 7.71 -7.58
CA SER A 140 -22.96 7.39 -7.15
C SER A 140 -24.00 8.11 -8.03
N LYS A 141 -25.07 7.41 -8.41
CA LYS A 141 -26.21 8.00 -9.14
C LYS A 141 -27.05 8.94 -8.26
N ASP A 142 -26.96 8.78 -6.94
CA ASP A 142 -27.64 9.63 -5.98
C ASP A 142 -26.85 10.93 -5.80
N ASN A 143 -27.25 11.99 -6.52
CA ASN A 143 -26.61 13.31 -6.51
C ASN A 143 -26.56 13.95 -5.10
N LEU A 144 -27.36 13.47 -4.15
CA LEU A 144 -27.36 13.98 -2.76
C LEU A 144 -26.21 13.42 -1.92
N LYS A 145 -25.57 12.35 -2.38
CA LYS A 145 -24.46 11.68 -1.69
C LYS A 145 -23.30 11.63 -2.66
N GLU A 146 -22.51 12.71 -2.71
CA GLU A 146 -21.23 12.81 -3.43
C GLU A 146 -20.27 11.72 -2.93
N ALA A 147 -20.48 10.52 -3.45
CA ALA A 147 -19.86 9.28 -3.03
C ALA A 147 -19.36 8.53 -4.25
N TYR A 148 -18.19 7.94 -4.11
CA TYR A 148 -17.44 7.28 -5.15
C TYR A 148 -17.13 5.86 -4.72
N LEU A 149 -17.25 4.91 -5.65
CA LEU A 149 -16.73 3.56 -5.49
C LEU A 149 -15.44 3.48 -6.29
N ILE A 150 -14.33 3.28 -5.60
CA ILE A 150 -13.01 3.10 -6.19
C ILE A 150 -12.70 1.62 -6.17
N HIS A 151 -12.38 1.08 -7.34
CA HIS A 151 -11.98 -0.31 -7.53
C HIS A 151 -10.60 -0.33 -8.19
N VAL A 152 -9.64 -0.96 -7.53
CA VAL A 152 -8.28 -1.13 -8.03
C VAL A 152 -7.87 -2.58 -7.86
N GLU A 153 -7.54 -3.24 -8.95
CA GLU A 153 -7.10 -4.62 -8.98
C GLU A 153 -5.61 -4.66 -9.28
N PHE A 154 -4.78 -4.97 -8.28
CA PHE A 154 -3.34 -5.11 -8.46
C PHE A 154 -2.97 -6.54 -8.83
N LYS A 155 -1.99 -6.69 -9.73
CA LYS A 155 -1.54 -8.01 -10.26
C LYS A 155 -1.13 -9.04 -9.20
N LYS A 156 -0.76 -8.61 -8.00
CA LYS A 156 -0.33 -9.49 -6.89
C LYS A 156 -1.47 -9.86 -5.93
N ALA A 157 -2.69 -10.05 -6.46
CA ALA A 157 -3.91 -10.43 -5.73
C ALA A 157 -4.35 -9.43 -4.65
N ASP A 158 -3.86 -8.19 -4.71
CA ASP A 158 -4.29 -7.11 -3.82
C ASP A 158 -5.44 -6.37 -4.48
N GLU A 159 -6.66 -6.54 -3.95
CA GLU A 159 -7.80 -5.76 -4.39
C GLU A 159 -8.10 -4.62 -3.40
N ILE A 160 -8.34 -3.44 -3.95
CA ILE A 160 -8.85 -2.28 -3.23
C ILE A 160 -10.24 -1.98 -3.75
N LEU A 161 -11.25 -2.23 -2.91
CA LEU A 161 -12.62 -1.80 -3.14
C LEU A 161 -13.02 -0.85 -2.01
N LEU A 162 -13.17 0.43 -2.33
CA LEU A 162 -13.45 1.48 -1.36
C LEU A 162 -14.68 2.27 -1.77
N LYS A 163 -15.66 2.35 -0.88
CA LYS A 163 -16.74 3.32 -0.98
C LYS A 163 -16.38 4.55 -0.15
N VAL A 164 -16.18 5.68 -0.81
CA VAL A 164 -15.74 6.92 -0.17
C VAL A 164 -16.79 8.00 -0.38
N LYS A 165 -17.16 8.67 0.71
CA LYS A 165 -17.97 9.90 0.66
C LYS A 165 -17.03 11.09 0.76
N VAL A 166 -17.18 12.08 -0.11
CA VAL A 166 -16.44 13.33 0.00
C VAL A 166 -16.91 14.05 1.26
N LEU A 167 -15.96 14.42 2.13
CA LEU A 167 -16.24 15.18 3.33
C LEU A 167 -16.57 16.62 2.93
N GLU A 168 -17.53 17.21 3.63
CA GLU A 168 -17.84 18.64 3.45
C GLU A 168 -16.79 19.45 4.20
N ASP A 169 -16.13 20.35 3.49
CA ASP A 169 -15.45 21.51 4.09
C ASP A 169 -16.45 22.67 4.21
#